data_AF-A0A9J5X7G0-F1
#
_entry.id   AF-A0A9J5X7G0-F1
#
_cell.length_a   1.000
_cell.length_b   1.000
_cell.length_c   1.000
_cell.angle_alpha   90.00
_cell.angle_beta   90.00
_cell.angle_gamma   90.00
#
_symmetry.space_group_name_H-M   'P 1'
#
loop_
_entity.id
_entity.type
_entity.pdbx_description
1 polymer ?
#
loop_
_entity_poly.entity_id
_entity_poly.type
_entity_poly.pdbx_seq_one_letter_code
_entity_poly.pdbx_strand_id
1 'polypeptide(L)'
;MAFFNKIIIIFTISLFLTTIPSKAYNIQPKTHAPSHAPIKPSSSSSSSSSSSSSSYVAPKATIEIPKNIPTVPNTRDVSVFINSMMEATMTKTEEFIANVIEQRLEEPDTDIYATDCLETCKSVYQDAVDAMKKAEEDVKAKDYYKANLDISAMTTDIDTCNECAISIYGEDTEFRQFDNWIQGVASECLEKISALAK
;
A
#
# COMPACT_ATOMS: atom_id res chain seq x y z
N MET A 1 -34.10 -17.22 18.46
CA MET A 1 -34.19 -16.77 17.06
C MET A 1 -33.88 -15.27 16.98
N ALA A 2 -32.60 -14.90 17.02
CA ALA A 2 -32.18 -13.48 17.01
C ALA A 2 -30.86 -13.22 16.24
N PHE A 3 -30.36 -14.19 15.47
CA PHE A 3 -29.09 -14.08 14.75
C PHE A 3 -29.22 -13.79 13.25
N PHE A 4 -30.42 -13.92 12.66
CA PHE A 4 -30.62 -13.75 11.21
C PHE A 4 -30.85 -12.30 10.77
N ASN A 5 -31.14 -11.36 11.69
CA ASN A 5 -31.46 -9.97 11.31
C ASN A 5 -30.26 -9.04 11.11
N LYS A 6 -29.05 -9.43 11.50
CA LYS A 6 -27.85 -8.58 11.31
C LYS A 6 -27.15 -8.78 9.96
N ILE A 7 -27.37 -9.90 9.28
CA ILE A 7 -26.71 -10.20 7.99
C ILE A 7 -27.40 -9.49 6.81
N ILE A 8 -28.67 -9.10 6.95
CA ILE A 8 -29.43 -8.46 5.86
C ILE A 8 -29.12 -6.95 5.73
N ILE A 9 -28.63 -6.30 6.79
CA ILE A 9 -28.42 -4.83 6.79
C ILE A 9 -27.12 -4.43 6.07
N ILE A 10 -26.16 -5.33 5.91
CA ILE A 10 -24.87 -5.02 5.25
C ILE A 10 -25.01 -5.05 3.71
N PHE A 11 -26.03 -5.72 3.16
CA PHE A 11 -26.20 -5.88 1.71
C PHE A 11 -26.96 -4.74 1.01
N THR A 12 -27.48 -3.73 1.73
CA THR A 12 -28.27 -2.64 1.11
C THR A 12 -27.52 -1.34 0.89
N ILE A 13 -26.21 -1.25 1.20
CA ILE A 13 -25.43 -0.01 1.01
C ILE A 13 -24.59 -0.02 -0.29
N SER A 14 -24.42 -1.17 -0.96
CA SER A 14 -23.54 -1.29 -2.13
C SER A 14 -24.18 -1.08 -3.51
N LEU A 15 -25.22 -0.24 -3.65
CA LEU A 15 -25.92 -0.09 -4.94
C LEU A 15 -26.36 1.34 -5.29
N PHE A 16 -25.51 2.34 -5.04
CA PHE A 16 -25.71 3.72 -5.53
C PHE A 16 -24.43 4.41 -6.01
N LEU A 17 -23.69 3.80 -6.94
CA LEU A 17 -22.64 4.50 -7.71
C LEU A 17 -22.71 4.30 -9.24
N THR A 18 -23.86 3.89 -9.77
CA THR A 18 -24.09 3.92 -11.23
C THR A 18 -25.08 5.03 -11.57
N THR A 19 -24.54 6.22 -11.89
CA THR A 19 -25.05 7.24 -12.84
C THR A 19 -24.56 8.64 -12.44
N ILE A 20 -23.31 8.98 -12.78
CA ILE A 20 -22.91 10.39 -12.90
C ILE A 20 -22.93 10.74 -14.39
N PRO A 21 -23.81 11.66 -14.86
CA PRO A 21 -23.72 12.17 -16.21
C PRO A 21 -22.51 13.09 -16.33
N SER A 22 -21.62 12.79 -17.29
CA SER A 22 -20.49 13.63 -17.65
C SER A 22 -20.96 15.01 -18.13
N LYS A 23 -20.89 16.01 -17.25
CA LYS A 23 -20.81 17.41 -17.68
C LYS A 23 -19.35 17.85 -17.62
N ALA A 24 -18.73 17.91 -18.81
CA ALA A 24 -17.45 18.55 -19.01
C ALA A 24 -17.55 20.04 -18.63
N TYR A 25 -16.93 20.43 -17.52
CA TYR A 25 -16.65 21.83 -17.24
C TYR A 25 -15.28 22.16 -17.82
N ASN A 26 -15.32 22.94 -18.90
CA ASN A 26 -14.17 23.46 -19.60
C ASN A 26 -13.62 24.65 -18.78
N ILE A 27 -12.63 24.40 -17.92
CA ILE A 27 -11.94 25.46 -17.19
C ILE A 27 -10.65 25.76 -17.96
N GLN A 28 -10.68 26.83 -18.76
CA GLN A 28 -9.46 27.42 -19.29
C GLN A 28 -8.60 27.97 -18.14
N PRO A 29 -7.28 27.71 -18.10
CA PRO A 29 -6.37 28.36 -17.17
C PRO A 29 -6.17 29.82 -17.60
N LYS A 30 -6.65 30.78 -16.79
CA LYS A 30 -6.19 32.17 -16.89
C LYS A 30 -4.81 32.28 -16.27
N THR A 31 -3.84 32.51 -17.13
CA THR A 31 -2.47 32.91 -16.81
C THR A 31 -2.48 34.30 -16.20
N HIS A 32 -2.00 34.45 -14.96
CA HIS A 32 -1.53 35.74 -14.45
C HIS A 32 -0.19 35.56 -13.74
N ALA A 33 0.82 36.19 -14.34
CA ALA A 33 2.20 36.29 -13.85
C ALA A 33 2.29 37.22 -12.62
N PRO A 34 3.41 37.16 -11.87
CA PRO A 34 3.55 37.78 -10.55
C PRO A 34 3.93 39.26 -10.64
N SER A 35 3.41 40.09 -9.74
CA SER A 35 3.86 41.48 -9.53
C SER A 35 4.50 41.61 -8.15
N HIS A 36 5.79 41.90 -8.15
CA HIS A 36 6.60 42.29 -7.00
C HIS A 36 6.30 43.73 -6.55
N ALA A 37 6.53 43.96 -5.24
CA ALA A 37 7.20 45.11 -4.59
C ALA A 37 6.45 45.61 -3.32
N PRO A 38 7.07 46.43 -2.44
CA PRO A 38 7.81 45.93 -1.27
C PRO A 38 7.38 46.62 0.05
N ILE A 39 7.47 45.93 1.20
CA ILE A 39 7.34 46.60 2.51
C ILE A 39 8.50 46.18 3.44
N LYS A 40 9.23 47.20 3.90
CA LYS A 40 10.41 47.21 4.79
C LYS A 40 10.02 46.89 6.26
N PRO A 41 11.03 46.64 7.14
CA PRO A 41 10.87 45.89 8.38
C PRO A 41 10.61 46.76 9.60
N SER A 42 9.98 46.14 10.60
CA SER A 42 9.97 46.60 11.99
C SER A 42 10.40 45.46 12.90
N SER A 43 11.31 45.83 13.80
CA SER A 43 12.13 45.03 14.69
C SER A 43 11.46 44.66 16.02
N SER A 44 12.15 43.75 16.73
CA SER A 44 12.07 43.37 18.17
C SER A 44 10.92 42.42 18.54
N SER A 45 11.11 41.35 19.31
CA SER A 45 12.04 41.17 20.43
C SER A 45 12.41 39.69 20.65
N SER A 46 13.62 39.50 21.17
CA SER A 46 14.20 38.28 21.71
C SER A 46 13.43 37.69 22.90
N SER A 47 13.31 36.36 22.92
CA SER A 47 13.33 35.58 24.15
C SER A 47 13.90 34.19 23.88
N SER A 48 15.09 33.99 24.41
CA SER A 48 15.80 32.74 24.58
C SER A 48 15.06 31.80 25.52
N SER A 49 14.92 30.54 25.13
CA SER A 49 14.79 29.41 26.04
C SER A 49 15.47 28.20 25.43
N SER A 50 16.66 27.94 25.94
CA SER A 50 17.41 26.70 25.82
C SER A 50 16.62 25.54 26.41
N SER A 51 16.41 24.51 25.59
CA SER A 51 15.97 23.18 26.04
C SER A 51 16.88 22.16 25.37
N SER A 52 17.92 21.75 26.08
CA SER A 52 18.75 20.60 25.71
C SER A 52 17.90 19.35 25.90
N SER A 53 17.22 18.91 24.84
CA SER A 53 16.61 17.59 24.80
C SER A 53 17.61 16.62 24.18
N SER A 54 18.23 15.83 25.04
CA SER A 54 19.01 14.65 24.68
C SER A 54 18.08 13.66 23.97
N SER A 55 18.01 13.72 22.65
CA SER A 55 17.37 12.69 21.84
C SER A 55 18.25 11.45 21.86
N TYR A 56 17.89 10.49 22.72
CA TYR A 56 18.23 9.10 22.48
C TYR A 56 17.49 8.68 21.22
N VAL A 57 18.15 8.81 20.07
CA VAL A 57 17.69 8.26 18.81
C VAL A 57 17.82 6.74 18.95
N ALA A 58 16.72 6.07 19.24
CA ALA A 58 16.64 4.63 19.08
C ALA A 58 16.98 4.30 17.61
N PRO A 59 17.72 3.22 17.32
CA PRO A 59 18.07 2.89 15.95
C PRO A 59 16.79 2.60 15.18
N LYS A 60 16.47 3.44 14.18
CA LYS A 60 15.42 3.18 13.19
C LYS A 60 15.79 1.88 12.48
N ALA A 61 15.07 0.81 12.75
CA ALA A 61 15.31 -0.49 12.15
C ALA A 61 15.07 -0.35 10.64
N THR A 62 16.14 -0.39 9.85
CA THR A 62 16.02 -0.35 8.40
C THR A 62 15.65 -1.76 7.95
N ILE A 63 14.43 -1.96 7.44
CA ILE A 63 14.08 -3.24 6.84
C ILE A 63 14.90 -3.39 5.56
N GLU A 64 15.66 -4.47 5.46
CA GLU A 64 16.22 -4.88 4.17
C GLU A 64 15.08 -5.48 3.33
N ILE A 65 14.41 -4.63 2.55
CA ILE A 65 13.50 -5.09 1.50
C ILE A 65 14.34 -5.88 0.50
N PRO A 66 13.97 -7.14 0.18
CA PRO A 66 14.77 -7.94 -0.73
C PRO A 66 14.91 -7.23 -2.08
N LYS A 67 16.15 -6.94 -2.50
CA LYS A 67 16.42 -6.37 -3.83
C LYS A 67 16.08 -7.34 -4.96
N ASN A 68 15.98 -8.62 -4.64
CA ASN A 68 15.69 -9.69 -5.58
C ASN A 68 14.41 -10.42 -5.13
N ILE A 69 13.65 -10.87 -6.11
CA ILE A 69 12.52 -11.78 -5.92
C ILE A 69 13.02 -13.03 -5.14
N PRO A 70 12.23 -13.57 -4.20
CA PRO A 70 12.55 -14.81 -3.49
C PRO A 70 13.17 -15.84 -4.44
N THR A 71 14.38 -16.31 -4.12
CA THR A 71 15.06 -17.35 -4.91
C THR A 71 14.40 -18.69 -4.60
N VAL A 72 13.22 -18.91 -5.16
CA VAL A 72 12.55 -20.20 -5.13
C VAL A 72 13.17 -21.06 -6.22
N PRO A 73 13.47 -22.35 -5.97
CA PRO A 73 13.87 -23.26 -7.02
C PRO A 73 12.85 -23.14 -8.17
N ASN A 74 13.31 -22.89 -9.39
CA ASN A 74 12.42 -22.84 -10.55
C ASN A 74 11.89 -24.26 -10.81
N THR A 75 10.84 -24.62 -10.08
CA THR A 75 10.18 -25.90 -10.20
C THR A 75 9.38 -25.91 -11.50
N ARG A 76 9.28 -27.08 -12.13
CA ARG A 76 8.31 -27.26 -13.23
C ARG A 76 6.87 -27.25 -12.73
N ASP A 77 6.68 -27.34 -11.42
CA ASP A 77 5.37 -27.34 -10.78
C ASP A 77 4.99 -25.91 -10.41
N VAL A 78 4.11 -25.33 -11.23
CA VAL A 78 3.60 -23.96 -11.06
C VAL A 78 2.92 -23.77 -9.71
N SER A 79 2.22 -24.78 -9.19
CA SER A 79 1.55 -24.67 -7.88
C SER A 79 2.56 -24.61 -6.74
N VAL A 80 3.64 -25.40 -6.81
CA VAL A 80 4.73 -25.32 -5.81
C VAL A 80 5.41 -23.97 -5.87
N PHE A 81 5.71 -23.46 -7.07
CA PHE A 81 6.33 -22.16 -7.23
C PHE A 81 5.47 -21.05 -6.61
N ILE A 82 4.18 -20.98 -6.98
CA ILE A 82 3.28 -19.91 -6.50
C ILE A 82 3.10 -20.00 -4.99
N ASN A 83 2.90 -21.19 -4.42
CA ASN A 83 2.80 -21.34 -2.96
C ASN A 83 4.03 -20.78 -2.24
N SER A 84 5.23 -21.13 -2.69
CA SER A 84 6.46 -20.60 -2.07
C SER A 84 6.62 -19.09 -2.24
N MET A 85 6.20 -18.54 -3.38
CA MET A 85 6.20 -17.09 -3.60
C MET A 85 5.22 -16.38 -2.68
N MET A 86 3.98 -16.87 -2.56
CA MET A 86 2.95 -16.29 -1.71
C MET A 86 3.34 -16.37 -0.23
N GLU A 87 3.85 -17.51 0.25
CA GLU A 87 4.32 -17.68 1.63
C GLU A 87 5.42 -16.66 2.00
N ALA A 88 6.43 -16.53 1.15
CA ALA A 88 7.51 -15.56 1.35
C ALA A 88 6.99 -14.12 1.29
N THR A 89 6.02 -13.85 0.43
CA THR A 89 5.44 -12.52 0.23
C THR A 89 4.57 -12.09 1.40
N MET A 90 3.71 -12.97 1.89
CA MET A 90 2.91 -12.72 3.10
C MET A 90 3.81 -12.36 4.29
N THR A 91 4.86 -13.15 4.53
CA THR A 91 5.80 -12.88 5.62
C THR A 91 6.41 -11.49 5.49
N LYS A 92 6.84 -11.10 4.29
CA LYS A 92 7.45 -9.79 4.04
C LYS A 92 6.44 -8.64 4.13
N THR A 93 5.20 -8.85 3.73
CA THR A 93 4.13 -7.88 3.89
C THR A 93 3.82 -7.64 5.37
N GLU A 94 3.72 -8.71 6.16
CA GLU A 94 3.52 -8.61 7.61
C GLU A 94 4.71 -7.92 8.29
N GLU A 95 5.94 -8.25 7.89
CA GLU A 95 7.15 -7.56 8.36
C GLU A 95 7.12 -6.06 8.01
N PHE A 96 6.70 -5.68 6.81
CA PHE A 96 6.61 -4.29 6.39
C PHE A 96 5.53 -3.53 7.17
N ILE A 97 4.38 -4.15 7.43
CA ILE A 97 3.34 -3.58 8.30
C ILE A 97 3.94 -3.28 9.68
N ALA A 98 4.55 -4.28 10.33
CA ALA A 98 5.04 -4.15 11.69
C ALA A 98 6.21 -3.17 11.83
N ASN A 99 7.11 -3.14 10.86
CA ASN A 99 8.38 -2.44 11.00
C ASN A 99 8.45 -1.11 10.24
N VAL A 100 7.58 -0.84 9.27
CA VAL A 100 7.47 0.47 8.61
C VAL A 100 6.19 1.18 9.02
N ILE A 101 5.03 0.54 8.78
CA ILE A 101 3.74 1.21 8.93
C ILE A 101 3.44 1.51 10.40
N GLU A 102 3.53 0.50 11.26
CA GLU A 102 3.25 0.67 12.69
C GLU A 102 4.25 1.61 13.36
N GLN A 103 5.54 1.56 12.99
CA GLN A 103 6.53 2.49 13.53
C GLN A 103 6.22 3.94 13.15
N ARG A 104 5.85 4.21 11.89
CA ARG A 104 5.48 5.56 11.45
C ARG A 104 4.16 6.04 12.09
N LEU A 105 3.24 5.14 12.41
CA LEU A 105 2.02 5.49 13.16
C LEU A 105 2.31 5.92 14.60
N GLU A 106 3.40 5.44 15.19
CA GLU A 106 3.83 5.79 16.55
C GLU A 106 4.66 7.09 16.61
N GLU A 107 5.10 7.62 15.46
CA GLU A 107 5.86 8.87 15.38
C GLU A 107 4.99 10.06 15.87
N PRO A 108 5.46 10.87 16.84
CA PRO A 108 4.65 11.90 17.50
C PRO A 108 4.30 13.08 16.59
N ASP A 109 4.99 13.22 15.46
CA ASP A 109 4.82 14.26 14.45
C ASP A 109 4.09 13.76 13.19
N THR A 110 3.59 12.53 13.18
CA THR A 110 2.70 12.03 12.12
C THR A 110 1.41 12.84 12.11
N ASP A 111 1.20 13.59 11.03
CA ASP A 111 -0.01 14.39 10.86
C ASP A 111 -1.23 13.52 10.50
N ILE A 112 -2.43 14.11 10.57
CA ILE A 112 -3.69 13.38 10.36
C ILE A 112 -3.79 12.73 8.97
N TYR A 113 -3.25 13.36 7.92
CA TYR A 113 -3.29 12.80 6.57
C TYR A 113 -2.31 11.63 6.44
N ALA A 114 -1.14 11.75 7.08
CA ALA A 114 -0.18 10.66 7.20
C ALA A 114 -0.75 9.48 8.00
N THR A 115 -1.46 9.74 9.11
CA THR A 115 -2.14 8.71 9.90
C THR A 115 -3.20 7.97 9.07
N ASP A 116 -4.13 8.70 8.44
CA ASP A 116 -5.18 8.10 7.60
C ASP A 116 -4.57 7.23 6.48
N CYS A 117 -3.48 7.70 5.90
CA CYS A 117 -2.77 6.97 4.86
C CYS A 117 -2.13 5.66 5.36
N LEU A 118 -1.44 5.72 6.50
CA LEU A 118 -0.80 4.55 7.10
C LEU A 118 -1.83 3.52 7.60
N GLU A 119 -2.97 3.97 8.15
CA GLU A 119 -4.06 3.07 8.53
C GLU A 119 -4.70 2.41 7.30
N THR A 120 -4.88 3.17 6.21
CA THR A 120 -5.34 2.62 4.93
C THR A 120 -4.35 1.57 4.41
N CYS A 121 -3.06 1.90 4.37
CA CYS A 121 -1.99 0.98 3.99
C CYS A 121 -1.99 -0.30 4.82
N LYS A 122 -2.14 -0.19 6.15
CA LYS A 122 -2.24 -1.35 7.03
C LYS A 122 -3.43 -2.24 6.67
N SER A 123 -4.60 -1.66 6.44
CA SER A 123 -5.80 -2.41 6.06
C SER A 123 -5.63 -3.13 4.72
N VAL A 124 -5.23 -2.42 3.67
CA VAL A 124 -5.11 -3.02 2.33
C VAL A 124 -3.97 -4.03 2.27
N TYR A 125 -2.87 -3.85 3.01
CA TYR A 125 -1.82 -4.88 3.07
C TYR A 125 -2.28 -6.15 3.81
N GLN A 126 -3.20 -6.05 4.77
CA GLN A 126 -3.84 -7.22 5.36
C GLN A 126 -4.79 -7.90 4.37
N ASP A 127 -5.55 -7.14 3.59
CA ASP A 127 -6.38 -7.67 2.50
C ASP A 127 -5.52 -8.37 1.44
N ALA A 128 -4.36 -7.81 1.09
CA ALA A 128 -3.38 -8.40 0.20
C ALA A 128 -2.85 -9.75 0.74
N VAL A 129 -2.57 -9.84 2.05
CA VAL A 129 -2.18 -11.10 2.71
C VAL A 129 -3.29 -12.14 2.62
N ASP A 130 -4.55 -11.74 2.80
CA ASP A 130 -5.67 -12.67 2.66
C ASP A 130 -5.89 -13.10 1.20
N ALA A 131 -5.64 -12.22 0.23
CA ALA A 131 -5.63 -12.58 -1.19
C ALA A 131 -4.51 -13.58 -1.51
N MET A 132 -3.30 -13.40 -0.97
CA MET A 132 -2.20 -14.36 -1.10
C MET A 132 -2.56 -15.75 -0.56
N LYS A 133 -3.23 -15.83 0.60
CA LYS A 133 -3.72 -17.11 1.15
C LYS A 133 -4.70 -17.80 0.21
N LYS A 134 -5.64 -17.06 -0.37
CA LYS A 134 -6.60 -17.61 -1.34
C LYS A 134 -5.90 -18.10 -2.60
N ALA A 135 -4.92 -17.34 -3.09
CA ALA A 135 -4.10 -17.77 -4.23
C ALA A 135 -3.40 -19.11 -3.95
N GLU A 136 -2.88 -19.34 -2.73
CA GLU A 136 -2.33 -20.64 -2.34
C GLU A 136 -3.37 -21.77 -2.36
N GLU A 137 -4.56 -21.51 -1.82
CA GLU A 137 -5.68 -22.47 -1.81
C GLU A 137 -6.08 -22.85 -3.25
N ASP A 138 -6.20 -21.87 -4.13
CA ASP A 138 -6.62 -22.06 -5.51
C ASP A 138 -5.55 -22.78 -6.35
N VAL A 139 -4.26 -22.49 -6.17
CA VAL A 139 -3.21 -23.26 -6.88
C VAL A 139 -3.09 -24.69 -6.37
N LYS A 140 -3.40 -24.96 -5.09
CA LYS A 140 -3.51 -26.34 -4.55
C LYS A 140 -4.70 -27.07 -5.17
N ALA A 141 -5.80 -26.37 -5.41
CA ALA A 141 -6.98 -26.87 -6.12
C ALA A 141 -6.80 -26.94 -7.66
N LYS A 142 -5.69 -26.44 -8.19
CA LYS A 142 -5.42 -26.25 -9.63
C LYS A 142 -6.42 -25.31 -10.33
N ASP A 143 -7.07 -24.44 -9.56
CA ASP A 143 -7.92 -23.37 -10.07
C ASP A 143 -7.07 -22.14 -10.42
N TYR A 144 -6.26 -22.25 -11.46
CA TYR A 144 -5.33 -21.19 -11.85
C TYR A 144 -6.04 -19.92 -12.34
N TYR A 145 -7.31 -20.01 -12.72
CA TYR A 145 -8.11 -18.84 -13.05
C TYR A 145 -8.39 -18.00 -11.79
N LYS A 146 -8.84 -18.62 -10.70
CA LYS A 146 -9.04 -17.87 -9.46
C LYS A 146 -7.73 -17.41 -8.82
N ALA A 147 -6.68 -18.24 -8.85
CA ALA A 147 -5.37 -17.81 -8.38
C ALA A 147 -4.86 -16.54 -9.10
N ASN A 148 -5.12 -16.41 -10.41
CA ASN A 148 -4.83 -15.17 -11.16
C ASN A 148 -5.63 -13.97 -10.62
N LEU A 149 -6.92 -14.16 -10.33
CA LEU A 149 -7.75 -13.11 -9.75
C LEU A 149 -7.25 -12.70 -8.37
N ASP A 150 -6.89 -13.64 -7.51
CA ASP A 150 -6.39 -13.35 -6.17
C ASP A 150 -5.02 -12.66 -6.19
N ILE A 151 -4.11 -13.07 -7.06
CA ILE A 151 -2.82 -12.36 -7.24
C ILE A 151 -3.04 -10.94 -7.78
N SER A 152 -4.01 -10.76 -8.69
CA SER A 152 -4.37 -9.43 -9.20
C SER A 152 -5.04 -8.55 -8.13
N ALA A 153 -5.82 -9.15 -7.22
CA ALA A 153 -6.39 -8.47 -6.07
C ALA A 153 -5.28 -8.01 -5.12
N MET A 154 -4.34 -8.90 -4.79
CA MET A 154 -3.14 -8.55 -4.02
C MET A 154 -2.43 -7.33 -4.60
N THR A 155 -2.13 -7.29 -5.91
CA THR A 155 -1.45 -6.13 -6.50
C THR A 155 -2.28 -4.85 -6.43
N THR A 156 -3.61 -4.94 -6.56
CA THR A 156 -4.50 -3.78 -6.44
C THR A 156 -4.46 -3.17 -5.03
N ASP A 157 -4.42 -4.03 -4.01
CA ASP A 157 -4.30 -3.60 -2.61
C ASP A 157 -2.93 -2.95 -2.36
N ILE A 158 -1.86 -3.49 -2.94
CA ILE A 158 -0.53 -2.87 -2.88
C ILE A 158 -0.53 -1.49 -3.52
N ASP A 159 -1.04 -1.37 -4.75
CA ASP A 159 -1.10 -0.13 -5.51
C ASP A 159 -1.89 0.95 -4.76
N THR A 160 -3.00 0.57 -4.13
CA THR A 160 -3.83 1.48 -3.32
C THR A 160 -3.01 2.14 -2.20
N CYS A 161 -2.21 1.36 -1.47
CA CYS A 161 -1.32 1.93 -0.47
C CYS A 161 -0.21 2.79 -1.09
N ASN A 162 0.42 2.32 -2.16
CA ASN A 162 1.53 3.02 -2.80
C ASN A 162 1.09 4.39 -3.34
N GLU A 163 -0.08 4.48 -3.97
CA GLU A 163 -0.67 5.75 -4.43
C GLU A 163 -0.88 6.72 -3.27
N CYS A 164 -1.39 6.22 -2.14
CA CYS A 164 -1.53 7.02 -0.93
C CYS A 164 -0.17 7.50 -0.40
N ALA A 165 0.79 6.57 -0.27
CA ALA A 165 2.12 6.87 0.25
C ALA A 165 2.86 7.89 -0.62
N ILE A 166 2.72 7.83 -1.94
CA ILE A 166 3.27 8.84 -2.87
C ILE A 166 2.65 10.21 -2.62
N SER A 167 1.34 10.27 -2.36
CA SER A 167 0.66 11.55 -2.09
C SER A 167 1.12 12.21 -0.79
N ILE A 168 1.51 11.43 0.22
CA ILE A 168 1.91 11.93 1.54
C ILE A 168 3.42 12.12 1.64
N TYR A 169 4.18 11.10 1.26
CA TYR A 169 5.62 11.00 1.48
C TYR A 169 6.45 11.25 0.20
N GLY A 170 5.81 11.40 -0.96
CA GLY A 170 6.51 11.52 -2.24
C GLY A 170 7.25 10.23 -2.60
N GLU A 171 8.49 10.36 -3.07
CA GLU A 171 9.33 9.21 -3.44
C GLU A 171 9.99 8.53 -2.23
N ASP A 172 9.16 8.08 -1.27
CA ASP A 172 9.63 7.32 -0.12
C ASP A 172 10.31 6.03 -0.57
N THR A 173 11.53 5.79 -0.06
CA THR A 173 12.35 4.68 -0.54
C THR A 173 11.87 3.32 -0.03
N GLU A 174 11.30 3.25 1.17
CA GLU A 174 10.82 1.99 1.73
C GLU A 174 9.55 1.54 0.99
N PHE A 175 8.57 2.43 0.83
CA PHE A 175 7.35 2.13 0.06
C PHE A 175 7.66 1.78 -1.38
N ARG A 176 8.48 2.59 -2.07
CA ARG A 176 8.85 2.34 -3.47
C ARG A 176 9.56 1.00 -3.64
N GLN A 177 10.48 0.64 -2.74
CA GLN A 177 11.20 -0.64 -2.86
C GLN A 177 10.26 -1.82 -2.61
N PHE A 178 9.36 -1.70 -1.63
CA PHE A 178 8.41 -2.75 -1.30
C PHE A 178 7.42 -2.99 -2.44
N ASP A 179 6.85 -1.91 -2.98
CA ASP A 179 5.97 -1.92 -4.15
C ASP A 179 6.63 -2.58 -5.37
N ASN A 180 7.82 -2.11 -5.77
CA ASN A 180 8.52 -2.71 -6.90
C ASN A 180 8.82 -4.20 -6.71
N TRP A 181 9.18 -4.59 -5.49
CA TRP A 181 9.49 -5.98 -5.17
C TRP A 181 8.25 -6.87 -5.28
N ILE A 182 7.13 -6.48 -4.68
CA ILE A 182 5.90 -7.29 -4.68
C ILE A 182 5.24 -7.32 -6.07
N GLN A 183 5.33 -6.23 -6.85
CA GLN A 183 4.90 -6.21 -8.25
C GLN A 183 5.75 -7.17 -9.11
N GLY A 184 7.05 -7.28 -8.82
CA GLY A 184 7.92 -8.28 -9.43
C GLY A 184 7.49 -9.72 -9.12
N VAL A 185 7.18 -10.01 -7.84
CA VAL A 185 6.65 -11.31 -7.42
C VAL A 185 5.35 -11.64 -8.16
N ALA A 186 4.41 -10.70 -8.19
CA ALA A 186 3.12 -10.88 -8.84
C ALA A 186 3.30 -11.18 -10.33
N SER A 187 4.14 -10.40 -11.01
CA SER A 187 4.44 -10.56 -12.43
C SER A 187 4.95 -11.96 -12.76
N GLU A 188 5.90 -12.49 -11.99
CA GLU A 188 6.42 -13.85 -12.19
C GLU A 188 5.35 -14.93 -11.98
N CYS A 189 4.50 -14.77 -10.96
CA CYS A 189 3.42 -15.71 -10.68
C CYS A 189 2.39 -15.71 -11.82
N LEU A 190 1.96 -14.52 -12.26
CA LEU A 190 0.98 -14.33 -13.32
C LEU A 190 1.49 -14.84 -14.68
N GLU A 191 2.77 -14.64 -14.99
CA GLU A 191 3.38 -15.18 -16.21
C GLU A 191 3.29 -16.71 -16.25
N LYS A 192 3.64 -17.38 -15.14
CA LYS A 192 3.58 -18.84 -15.03
C LYS A 192 2.16 -19.39 -15.10
N ILE A 193 1.21 -18.72 -14.44
CA ILE A 193 -0.21 -19.07 -14.56
C ILE A 193 -0.67 -18.96 -16.02
N SER A 194 -0.35 -17.84 -16.68
CA SER A 194 -0.76 -17.57 -18.05
C SER A 194 -0.18 -18.57 -19.05
N ALA A 195 0.99 -19.13 -18.76
CA ALA A 195 1.60 -20.18 -19.58
C ALA A 195 0.83 -21.52 -19.54
N LEU A 196 0.00 -21.76 -18.52
CA LEU A 196 -0.84 -22.96 -18.40
C LEU A 196 -2.14 -22.86 -19.22
N ALA A 197 -2.53 -21.65 -19.63
CA ALA A 197 -3.75 -21.41 -20.42
C ALA A 197 -3.53 -21.52 -21.95
N LYS A 198 -2.32 -21.88 -22.38
CA LYS A 198 -1.92 -22.08 -23.79
C LYS A 198 -1.98 -23.56 -24.17
#